data_AF-A0A250IFU4-F1
#
_entry.id   AF-A0A250IFU4-F1
#
_cell.length_a   1.000
_cell.length_b   1.000
_cell.length_c   1.000
_cell.angle_alpha   90.00
_cell.angle_beta   90.00
_cell.angle_gamma   90.00
#
_symmetry.space_group_name_H-M   'P 1'
#
loop_
_entity.id
_entity.type
_entity.pdbx_description
1 polymer ?
#
loop_
_entity_poly.entity_id
_entity_poly.type
_entity_poly.pdbx_seq_one_letter_code
_entity_poly.pdbx_strand_id
1 'polypeptide(L)'
;MSRGARWLANTDADSHVFPDWLAVQLALGADAVCGVVEVDDWSPHAPRVRHRYEAAYVDADGHAHIHGANLGVSARAYMRAGGFPPLPAHEDVALVRALEGTGADIAWSARSRVRTSSRRDPRARGGFGDYLRGLAADP
;
A
#
# COMPACT_ATOMS: atom_id res chain seq x y z
N MET A 1 2.64 7.12 20.71
CA MET A 1 1.48 6.25 21.05
C MET A 1 0.91 6.54 22.45
N SER A 2 0.76 7.81 22.82
CA SER A 2 0.40 8.24 24.19
C SER A 2 -1.03 7.87 24.66
N ARG A 3 -1.88 7.36 23.76
CA ARG A 3 -3.27 6.95 24.06
C ARG A 3 -3.51 5.44 23.93
N GLY A 4 -2.45 4.62 23.90
CA GLY A 4 -2.57 3.15 23.91
C GLY A 4 -2.95 2.49 22.58
N ALA A 5 -2.84 3.21 21.45
CA ALA A 5 -3.04 2.62 20.13
C ALA A 5 -2.03 1.48 19.89
N ARG A 6 -2.53 0.31 19.50
CA ARG A 6 -1.74 -0.92 19.28
C ARG A 6 -1.43 -1.18 17.80
N TRP A 7 -2.15 -0.53 16.91
CA TRP A 7 -2.07 -0.72 15.46
C TRP A 7 -2.20 0.63 14.76
N LEU A 8 -1.40 0.82 13.72
CA LEU A 8 -1.51 1.92 12.78
C LEU A 8 -1.97 1.31 11.46
N ALA A 9 -3.06 1.83 10.92
CA ALA A 9 -3.58 1.42 9.61
C ALA A 9 -3.63 2.66 8.72
N ASN A 10 -2.98 2.57 7.56
CA ASN A 10 -2.76 3.68 6.66
C ASN A 10 -3.64 3.53 5.42
N THR A 11 -4.30 4.61 5.05
CA THR A 11 -5.01 4.73 3.78
C THR A 11 -5.02 6.18 3.31
N ASP A 12 -5.13 6.38 2.01
CA ASP A 12 -5.15 7.72 1.43
C ASP A 12 -6.55 8.34 1.53
N ALA A 13 -6.61 9.67 1.54
CA ALA A 13 -7.86 10.42 1.63
C ALA A 13 -8.81 10.20 0.43
N ASP A 14 -8.31 9.66 -0.66
CA ASP A 14 -9.05 9.32 -1.88
C ASP A 14 -9.17 7.82 -2.11
N SER A 15 -8.96 7.03 -1.06
CA SER A 15 -9.13 5.59 -1.09
C SER A 15 -10.36 5.17 -0.27
N HIS A 16 -10.96 4.05 -0.67
CA HIS A 16 -12.05 3.38 0.03
C HIS A 16 -11.57 2.01 0.50
N VAL A 17 -11.55 1.80 1.81
CA VAL A 17 -11.22 0.50 2.41
C VAL A 17 -12.41 -0.46 2.31
N PHE A 18 -12.14 -1.76 2.22
CA PHE A 18 -13.19 -2.78 2.29
C PHE A 18 -13.78 -2.85 3.71
N PRO A 19 -15.05 -3.28 3.90
CA PRO A 19 -15.72 -3.23 5.21
C PRO A 19 -15.00 -3.99 6.33
N ASP A 20 -14.30 -5.07 5.98
CA ASP A 20 -13.54 -5.93 6.89
C ASP A 20 -12.04 -5.60 6.95
N TRP A 21 -11.58 -4.56 6.24
CA TRP A 21 -10.17 -4.22 6.04
C TRP A 21 -9.33 -4.23 7.31
N LEU A 22 -9.75 -3.48 8.34
CA LEU A 22 -9.02 -3.43 9.61
C LEU A 22 -9.09 -4.77 10.36
N ALA A 23 -10.24 -5.46 10.32
CA ALA A 23 -10.40 -6.75 10.98
C ALA A 23 -9.51 -7.82 10.34
N VAL A 24 -9.39 -7.83 9.01
CA VAL A 24 -8.48 -8.70 8.27
C VAL A 24 -7.04 -8.44 8.66
N GLN A 25 -6.61 -7.17 8.69
CA GLN A 25 -5.25 -6.82 9.11
C GLN A 25 -4.91 -7.38 10.50
N LEU A 26 -5.81 -7.18 11.47
CA LEU A 26 -5.62 -7.64 12.84
C LEU A 26 -5.65 -9.18 12.95
N ALA A 27 -6.49 -9.84 12.16
CA ALA A 27 -6.64 -11.30 12.18
C ALA A 27 -5.45 -12.06 11.58
N LEU A 28 -4.61 -11.39 10.76
CA LEU A 28 -3.40 -12.00 10.21
C LEU A 28 -2.33 -12.24 11.29
N GLY A 29 -2.40 -11.57 12.44
CA GLY A 29 -1.51 -11.82 13.58
C GLY A 29 -0.03 -11.45 13.36
N ALA A 30 0.28 -10.77 12.25
CA ALA A 30 1.63 -10.32 11.89
C ALA A 30 1.99 -8.98 12.56
N ASP A 31 3.28 -8.64 12.54
CA ASP A 31 3.78 -7.33 12.99
C ASP A 31 3.41 -6.21 12.01
N ALA A 32 3.31 -6.52 10.72
CA ALA A 32 2.86 -5.62 9.66
C ALA A 32 2.06 -6.36 8.58
N VAL A 33 1.25 -5.62 7.83
CA VAL A 33 0.46 -6.11 6.70
C VAL A 33 0.65 -5.19 5.51
N CYS A 34 1.15 -5.75 4.41
CA CYS A 34 1.09 -5.13 3.08
C CYS A 34 -0.12 -5.71 2.36
N GLY A 35 -1.10 -4.88 2.01
CA GLY A 35 -2.27 -5.30 1.25
C GLY A 35 -2.23 -4.87 -0.22
N VAL A 36 -3.21 -5.36 -0.99
CA VAL A 36 -3.35 -5.06 -2.42
C VAL A 36 -4.31 -3.90 -2.68
N VAL A 37 -4.24 -3.31 -3.87
CA VAL A 37 -5.13 -2.21 -4.28
C VAL A 37 -5.99 -2.58 -5.49
N GLU A 38 -7.23 -2.07 -5.53
CA GLU A 38 -8.07 -1.97 -6.73
C GLU A 38 -7.99 -0.56 -7.28
N VAL A 39 -7.89 -0.42 -8.60
CA VAL A 39 -8.10 0.86 -9.25
C VAL A 39 -9.60 1.08 -9.46
N ASP A 40 -10.11 2.21 -8.99
CA ASP A 40 -11.55 2.53 -8.95
C ASP A 40 -12.18 2.83 -10.32
N ASP A 41 -11.46 3.57 -11.17
CA ASP A 41 -11.94 4.06 -12.44
C ASP A 41 -10.79 4.07 -13.45
N TRP A 42 -10.93 3.30 -14.53
CA TRP A 42 -9.96 3.28 -15.63
C TRP A 42 -10.31 4.24 -16.76
N SER A 43 -11.48 4.89 -16.75
CA SER A 43 -11.95 5.79 -17.81
C SER A 43 -10.98 6.93 -18.17
N PRO A 44 -10.14 7.47 -17.26
CA PRO A 44 -9.14 8.48 -17.62
C PRO A 44 -7.96 7.92 -18.41
N HIS A 45 -7.78 6.61 -18.50
CA HIS A 45 -6.62 5.96 -19.11
C HIS A 45 -7.00 5.20 -20.38
N ALA A 46 -6.04 5.06 -21.30
CA ALA A 46 -6.25 4.21 -22.45
C ALA A 46 -6.35 2.72 -22.02
N PRO A 47 -7.14 1.87 -22.70
CA PRO A 47 -7.32 0.46 -22.33
C PRO A 47 -6.01 -0.33 -22.16
N ARG A 48 -4.97 0.02 -22.93
CA ARG A 48 -3.63 -0.60 -22.83
C ARG A 48 -2.99 -0.44 -21.45
N VAL A 49 -3.24 0.67 -20.75
CA VAL A 49 -2.67 0.96 -19.42
C VAL A 49 -3.22 -0.03 -18.41
N ARG A 50 -4.56 -0.22 -18.42
CA ARG A 50 -5.24 -1.22 -17.59
C ARG A 50 -4.69 -2.62 -17.86
N HIS A 51 -4.60 -3.02 -19.13
CA HIS A 51 -4.10 -4.35 -19.49
C HIS A 51 -2.66 -4.58 -19.00
N ARG A 52 -1.77 -3.58 -19.16
CA ARG A 52 -0.39 -3.67 -18.66
C ARG A 52 -0.33 -3.75 -17.13
N TYR A 53 -1.15 -2.95 -16.46
CA TYR A 53 -1.27 -2.99 -15.01
C TYR A 53 -1.71 -4.38 -14.55
N GLU A 54 -2.84 -4.88 -15.07
CA GLU A 54 -3.40 -6.19 -14.70
C GLU A 54 -2.43 -7.34 -15.01
N ALA A 55 -1.68 -7.26 -16.12
CA ALA A 55 -0.68 -8.27 -16.47
C ALA A 55 0.54 -8.29 -15.53
N ALA A 56 0.91 -7.15 -14.95
CA ALA A 56 2.04 -7.04 -14.02
C ALA A 56 1.63 -7.21 -12.55
N TYR A 57 0.34 -7.02 -12.23
CA TYR A 57 -0.14 -6.99 -10.86
C TYR A 57 -0.46 -8.39 -10.33
N VAL A 58 0.26 -8.82 -9.30
CA VAL A 58 -0.03 -10.05 -8.55
C VAL A 58 -1.11 -9.78 -7.49
N ASP A 59 -2.34 -10.22 -7.75
CA ASP A 59 -3.46 -10.20 -6.78
C ASP A 59 -3.59 -11.55 -6.07
N ALA A 60 -2.60 -11.88 -5.23
CA ALA A 60 -2.56 -13.10 -4.45
C ALA A 60 -1.67 -12.93 -3.21
N ASP A 61 -1.89 -13.75 -2.18
CA ASP A 61 -1.01 -13.79 -1.01
C ASP A 61 0.44 -14.10 -1.43
N GLY A 62 1.41 -13.51 -0.71
CA GLY A 62 2.83 -13.60 -1.07
C GLY A 62 3.26 -12.64 -2.18
N HIS A 63 2.42 -11.68 -2.57
CA HIS A 63 2.82 -10.57 -3.43
C HIS A 63 3.96 -9.75 -2.81
N ALA A 64 4.62 -8.92 -3.62
CA ALA A 64 5.65 -7.98 -3.15
C ALA A 64 5.25 -6.51 -3.28
N HIS A 65 3.97 -6.24 -3.52
CA HIS A 65 3.45 -4.88 -3.63
C HIS A 65 3.44 -4.15 -2.30
N ILE A 66 3.99 -2.94 -2.30
CA ILE A 66 3.95 -2.00 -1.17
C ILE A 66 3.11 -0.81 -1.60
N HIS A 67 2.05 -0.53 -0.84
CA HIS A 67 1.17 0.60 -1.06
C HIS A 67 0.96 1.33 0.26
N GLY A 68 1.41 2.59 0.36
CA GLY A 68 1.13 3.43 1.52
C GLY A 68 -0.37 3.55 1.84
N ALA A 69 -1.22 3.47 0.80
CA ALA A 69 -2.68 3.45 0.91
C ALA A 69 -3.27 2.17 1.55
N ASN A 70 -2.45 1.12 1.72
CA ASN A 70 -2.87 -0.15 2.29
C ASN A 70 -1.73 -0.83 3.06
N LEU A 71 -1.28 -0.14 4.12
CA LEU A 71 -0.24 -0.61 5.03
C LEU A 71 -0.78 -0.62 6.46
N GLY A 72 -0.63 -1.75 7.15
CA GLY A 72 -0.91 -1.87 8.58
C GLY A 72 0.36 -2.24 9.34
N VAL A 73 0.56 -1.70 10.54
CA VAL A 73 1.74 -2.00 11.36
C VAL A 73 1.42 -1.93 12.84
N SER A 74 1.96 -2.89 13.60
CA SER A 74 1.87 -2.88 15.05
C SER A 74 2.63 -1.68 15.60
N ALA A 75 2.07 -1.07 16.65
CA ALA A 75 2.68 0.06 17.31
C ALA A 75 4.13 -0.24 17.76
N ARG A 76 4.38 -1.46 18.23
CA ARG A 76 5.69 -1.91 18.66
C ARG A 76 6.67 -2.03 17.49
N ALA A 77 6.25 -2.67 16.38
CA ALA A 77 7.09 -2.85 15.20
C ALA A 77 7.41 -1.50 14.54
N TYR A 78 6.43 -0.60 14.45
CA TYR A 78 6.62 0.76 13.94
C TYR A 78 7.69 1.53 14.71
N MET A 79 7.64 1.52 16.04
CA MET A 79 8.65 2.18 16.88
C MET A 79 10.03 1.52 16.73
N ARG A 80 10.09 0.19 16.65
CA ARG A 80 11.34 -0.57 16.47
C ARG A 80 12.01 -0.26 15.14
N ALA A 81 11.22 -0.06 14.07
CA ALA A 81 11.69 0.30 12.74
C ALA A 81 12.06 1.79 12.58
N GLY A 82 11.81 2.62 13.61
CA GLY A 82 12.09 4.07 13.55
C GLY A 82 10.98 4.91 12.91
N GLY A 83 9.87 4.30 12.52
CA GLY A 83 8.72 4.95 11.90
C GLY A 83 8.96 5.41 10.45
N PHE A 84 8.04 6.20 9.90
CA PHE A 84 8.20 6.77 8.56
C PHE A 84 9.40 7.72 8.52
N PRO A 85 10.37 7.51 7.61
CA PRO A 85 11.43 8.48 7.40
C PRO A 85 10.88 9.73 6.69
N PRO A 86 11.45 10.92 6.93
CA PRO A 86 11.00 12.16 6.32
C PRO A 86 11.49 12.28 4.87
N LEU A 87 11.01 11.39 4.00
CA LEU A 87 11.34 11.37 2.57
C LEU A 87 10.26 12.10 1.75
N PRO A 88 10.63 12.67 0.58
CA PRO A 88 9.65 13.31 -0.30
C PRO A 88 8.75 12.31 -1.05
N ALA A 89 9.18 11.05 -1.16
CA ALA A 89 8.44 9.93 -1.73
C ALA A 89 9.04 8.59 -1.26
N HIS A 90 8.27 7.51 -1.42
CA HIS A 90 8.68 6.14 -1.11
C HIS A 90 9.01 5.89 0.38
N GLU A 91 8.43 6.69 1.26
CA GLU A 91 8.52 6.54 2.71
C GLU A 91 7.89 5.23 3.21
N ASP A 92 6.87 4.74 2.51
CA ASP A 92 6.23 3.43 2.73
C ASP A 92 7.18 2.26 2.42
N VAL A 93 7.84 2.30 1.26
CA VAL A 93 8.87 1.33 0.88
C VAL A 93 10.00 1.35 1.91
N ALA A 94 10.48 2.54 2.29
CA ALA A 94 11.54 2.67 3.27
C ALA A 94 11.13 2.11 4.65
N LEU A 95 9.89 2.34 5.11
CA LEU A 95 9.36 1.76 6.34
C LEU A 95 9.31 0.23 6.26
N VAL A 96 8.80 -0.34 5.16
CA VAL A 96 8.75 -1.81 4.98
C VAL A 96 10.15 -2.41 4.99
N ARG A 97 11.13 -1.80 4.31
CA ARG A 97 12.53 -2.26 4.37
C ARG A 97 13.13 -2.17 5.77
N ALA A 98 12.81 -1.11 6.52
CA ALA A 98 13.23 -1.00 7.91
C ALA A 98 12.60 -2.11 8.77
N LEU A 99 11.31 -2.39 8.59
CA LEU A 99 10.60 -3.49 9.28
C LEU A 99 11.26 -4.84 9.00
N GLU A 100 11.55 -5.16 7.73
CA GLU A 100 12.31 -6.36 7.33
C GLU A 100 13.67 -6.41 8.04
N GLY A 101 14.41 -5.30 8.08
CA GLY A 101 15.69 -5.19 8.78
C GLY A 101 15.62 -5.42 10.29
N THR A 102 14.44 -5.23 10.91
CA THR A 102 14.22 -5.55 12.32
C THR A 102 13.80 -7.01 12.57
N GLY A 103 13.59 -7.80 11.51
CA GLY A 103 13.02 -9.15 11.59
C GLY A 103 11.53 -9.15 11.94
N ALA A 104 10.79 -8.08 11.58
CA ALA A 104 9.34 -8.07 11.76
C ALA A 104 8.67 -9.13 10.88
N ASP A 105 7.62 -9.78 11.39
CA ASP A 105 6.76 -10.64 10.59
C ASP A 105 5.82 -9.78 9.72
N ILE A 106 5.91 -9.92 8.39
CA ILE A 106 5.15 -9.13 7.43
C ILE A 106 4.24 -10.05 6.64
N ALA A 107 2.93 -9.87 6.82
CA ALA A 107 1.94 -10.54 6.00
C ALA A 107 1.72 -9.77 4.69
N TRP A 108 1.99 -10.44 3.57
CA TRP A 108 1.68 -9.96 2.23
C TRP A 108 0.37 -10.61 1.78
N SER A 109 -0.76 -9.92 1.94
CA SER A 109 -2.08 -10.55 1.77
C SER A 109 -3.02 -9.79 0.86
N ALA A 110 -3.57 -10.53 -0.12
CA ALA A 110 -4.62 -10.06 -1.01
C ALA A 110 -5.97 -9.89 -0.31
N ARG A 111 -6.12 -10.45 0.90
CA ARG A 111 -7.34 -10.27 1.70
C ARG A 111 -7.49 -8.86 2.25
N SER A 112 -6.39 -8.16 2.54
CA SER A 112 -6.44 -6.75 2.95
C SER A 112 -6.56 -5.89 1.70
N ARG A 113 -7.76 -5.43 1.38
CA ARG A 113 -8.04 -4.72 0.12
C ARG A 113 -8.45 -3.27 0.31
N VAL A 114 -7.93 -2.41 -0.55
CA VAL A 114 -8.29 -0.99 -0.66
C VAL A 114 -8.56 -0.65 -2.11
N ARG A 115 -9.60 0.14 -2.36
CA ARG A 115 -9.85 0.72 -3.68
C ARG A 115 -9.30 2.14 -3.72
N THR A 116 -8.40 2.43 -4.66
CA THR A 116 -7.68 3.70 -4.77
C THR A 116 -7.94 4.37 -6.12
N SER A 117 -7.80 5.70 -6.16
CA SER A 117 -8.12 6.47 -7.37
C SER A 117 -7.00 6.46 -8.42
N SER A 118 -7.39 6.39 -9.69
CA SER A 118 -6.44 6.37 -10.83
C SER A 118 -5.99 7.76 -11.31
N ARG A 119 -6.23 8.82 -10.54
CA ARG A 119 -6.13 10.21 -11.03
C ARG A 119 -4.82 10.50 -11.77
N ARG A 120 -4.94 11.10 -12.96
CA ARG A 120 -3.81 11.49 -13.84
C ARG A 120 -2.98 12.66 -13.31
N ASP A 121 -3.55 13.43 -12.38
CA ASP A 121 -2.87 14.52 -11.68
C ASP A 121 -2.62 14.11 -10.21
N PRO A 122 -1.54 13.33 -9.95
CA PRO A 122 -1.21 12.93 -8.60
C PRO A 122 -0.65 14.13 -7.81
N ARG A 123 -1.09 14.25 -6.56
CA ARG A 123 -0.60 15.27 -5.63
C ARG A 123 0.82 14.98 -5.13
N ALA A 124 1.23 13.71 -5.16
CA ALA A 124 2.55 13.25 -4.78
C ALA A 124 3.34 12.83 -6.03
N ARG A 125 4.59 13.28 -6.12
CA ARG A 125 5.55 12.81 -7.14
C ARG A 125 6.14 11.47 -6.71
N GLY A 126 6.38 10.57 -7.66
CA GLY A 126 6.88 9.22 -7.41
C GLY A 126 5.82 8.23 -6.90
N GLY A 127 4.55 8.64 -6.82
CA GLY A 127 3.46 7.80 -6.30
C GLY A 127 2.77 6.93 -7.36
N PHE A 128 1.67 6.30 -6.95
CA PHE A 128 0.88 5.41 -7.80
C PHE A 128 0.42 6.04 -9.13
N GLY A 129 0.06 7.32 -9.12
CA GLY A 129 -0.30 8.04 -10.36
C GLY A 129 0.85 8.17 -11.35
N ASP A 130 2.10 8.33 -10.87
CA ASP A 130 3.28 8.36 -11.74
C ASP A 130 3.59 6.99 -12.34
N TYR A 131 3.37 5.93 -11.57
CA TYR A 131 3.46 4.57 -12.08
C TYR A 131 2.47 4.32 -13.23
N LEU A 132 1.20 4.71 -13.07
CA LEU A 132 0.20 4.60 -14.14
C LEU A 132 0.56 5.46 -15.37
N ARG A 133 1.15 6.65 -15.16
CA ARG A 133 1.67 7.49 -16.26
C ARG A 133 2.82 6.79 -17.02
N GLY A 134 3.72 6.11 -16.32
CA GLY A 134 4.80 5.33 -16.92
C GLY A 134 4.27 4.22 -17.84
N LEU A 135 3.28 3.46 -17.37
CA LEU A 135 2.62 2.40 -18.17
C LEU A 135 1.98 2.94 -19.46
N ALA A 136 1.60 4.22 -19.50
CA ALA A 136 1.01 4.85 -20.67
C ALA A 136 2.06 5.30 -21.72
N ALA A 137 3.28 5.58 -21.27
CA ALA A 137 4.40 6.08 -22.06
C ALA A 137 5.27 4.97 -22.68
N ASP A 138 5.31 3.78 -22.07
CA ASP A 138 5.99 2.64 -22.66
C ASP A 138 5.33 2.21 -23.99
N PRO A 139 6.10 1.92 -25.06
CA PRO A 139 5.57 1.49 -26.35
C PRO A 139 4.73 0.21 -26.27
#